data_AF-A0A023G6S7-F1
#
_entry.id   AF-A0A023G6S7-F1
#
_cell.length_a   1.000
_cell.length_b   1.000
_cell.length_c   1.000
_cell.angle_alpha   90.00
_cell.angle_beta   90.00
_cell.angle_gamma   90.00
#
_symmetry.space_group_name_H-M   'P 1'
#
loop_
_entity.id
_entity.type
_entity.pdbx_description
1 polymer ?
#
loop_
_entity_poly.entity_id
_entity_poly.type
_entity_poly.pdbx_seq_one_letter_code
_entity_poly.pdbx_strand_id
1 'polypeptide(L)'
;SVGTGTLAIPLNLNGAERIIIARKNWAKIYNERGLHFSMQRCKFSTTVTFDGWFAYHTKNETSGTNGYHSVGAGHLANSSARLVKTGDHALNYTIDGNYTQVIFFVSTFKATLIG
;
A
#
# COMPACT_ATOMS: atom_id res chain seq x y z
N SER A 1 -23.59 16.46 -36.70
CA SER A 1 -23.21 16.25 -35.31
C SER A 1 -21.82 15.64 -35.29
N VAL A 2 -20.80 16.38 -34.88
CA VAL A 2 -19.44 15.85 -34.75
C VAL A 2 -19.28 15.42 -33.29
N GLY A 3 -19.24 14.11 -33.07
CA GLY A 3 -19.05 13.54 -31.74
C GLY A 3 -17.62 13.77 -31.28
N THR A 4 -17.45 14.49 -30.17
CA THR A 4 -16.19 14.58 -29.43
C THR A 4 -15.92 13.23 -28.76
N GLY A 5 -15.32 12.30 -29.52
CA GLY A 5 -14.80 11.05 -29.00
C GLY A 5 -13.55 11.32 -28.16
N THR A 6 -13.67 11.16 -26.84
CA THR A 6 -12.50 11.18 -25.95
C THR A 6 -11.68 9.91 -26.19
N LEU A 7 -10.59 10.02 -26.97
CA LEU A 7 -9.67 8.92 -27.21
C LEU A 7 -8.86 8.65 -25.93
N ALA A 8 -9.26 7.65 -25.14
CA ALA A 8 -8.50 7.21 -23.98
C ALA A 8 -7.32 6.35 -24.46
N ILE A 9 -6.17 6.96 -24.69
CA ILE A 9 -4.95 6.23 -25.07
C ILE A 9 -4.32 5.65 -23.79
N PRO A 10 -4.07 4.33 -23.71
CA PRO A 10 -3.36 3.73 -22.58
C PRO A 10 -1.94 4.29 -22.53
N LEU A 11 -1.57 4.89 -21.40
CA LEU A 11 -0.23 5.43 -21.18
C LEU A 11 0.76 4.27 -20.94
N ASN A 12 1.64 4.02 -21.90
CA ASN A 12 2.77 3.10 -21.77
C ASN A 12 4.03 3.88 -21.38
N LEU A 13 4.64 3.55 -20.25
CA LEU A 13 5.83 4.22 -19.70
C LEU A 13 7.13 3.43 -19.95
N ASN A 14 7.07 2.32 -20.69
CA ASN A 14 8.25 1.57 -21.07
C ASN A 14 9.11 2.40 -22.05
N GLY A 15 10.35 2.72 -21.69
CA GLY A 15 11.27 3.52 -22.50
C GLY A 15 11.34 5.01 -22.15
N ALA A 16 10.76 5.45 -21.02
CA ALA A 16 10.88 6.82 -20.57
C ALA A 16 12.33 7.17 -20.17
N GLU A 17 12.94 8.15 -20.86
CA GLU A 17 14.32 8.57 -20.62
C GLU A 17 14.52 9.30 -19.27
N ARG A 18 13.45 9.89 -18.71
CA ARG A 18 13.54 10.63 -17.44
C ARG A 18 12.25 10.54 -16.64
N ILE A 19 12.34 9.95 -15.45
CA ILE A 19 11.23 9.83 -14.49
C ILE A 19 11.48 10.81 -13.34
N ILE A 20 10.55 11.74 -13.09
CA ILE A 20 10.64 12.69 -11.98
C ILE A 20 9.62 12.30 -10.90
N ILE A 21 10.12 11.87 -9.73
CA ILE A 21 9.29 11.55 -8.57
C ILE A 21 9.16 12.81 -7.71
N ALA A 22 8.01 13.48 -7.74
CA ALA A 22 7.76 14.66 -6.91
C ALA A 22 6.82 14.33 -5.75
N ARG A 23 7.34 14.30 -4.51
CA ARG A 23 6.54 14.04 -3.29
C ARG A 23 5.82 15.27 -2.72
N LYS A 24 6.26 16.49 -3.07
CA LYS A 24 5.70 17.77 -2.55
C LYS A 24 5.57 18.78 -3.69
N ASN A 25 4.51 19.59 -3.67
CA ASN A 25 4.25 20.69 -4.63
C ASN A 25 4.17 20.28 -6.11
N TRP A 26 3.71 19.06 -6.38
CA TRP A 26 3.56 18.49 -7.72
C TRP A 26 2.69 19.37 -8.64
N ALA A 27 1.66 20.01 -8.10
CA ALA A 27 0.80 20.95 -8.83
C ALA A 27 1.53 22.23 -9.26
N LYS A 28 2.55 22.66 -8.51
CA LYS A 28 3.39 23.83 -8.87
C LYS A 28 4.37 23.48 -9.99
N ILE A 29 4.99 22.31 -9.92
CA ILE A 29 5.91 21.80 -10.96
C ILE A 29 5.19 21.61 -12.30
N TYR A 30 3.94 21.13 -12.27
CA TYR A 30 3.07 21.01 -13.46
C TYR A 30 2.93 22.36 -14.18
N ASN A 31 2.51 23.40 -13.45
CA ASN A 31 2.26 24.72 -14.02
C ASN A 31 3.53 25.44 -14.50
N GLU A 32 4.65 25.29 -13.76
CA GLU A 32 5.88 26.03 -14.06
C GLU A 32 6.74 25.40 -15.17
N ARG A 33 6.64 24.07 -15.39
CA ARG A 33 7.53 23.36 -16.32
C ARG A 33 6.85 22.81 -17.57
N GLY A 34 5.52 23.01 -17.73
CA GLY A 34 4.78 22.49 -18.88
C GLY A 34 4.85 20.96 -19.01
N LEU A 35 5.06 20.27 -17.90
CA LEU A 35 5.16 18.80 -17.87
C LEU A 35 3.78 18.18 -17.82
N HIS A 36 3.55 17.13 -18.58
CA HIS A 36 2.36 16.30 -18.41
C HIS A 36 2.57 15.39 -17.20
N PHE A 37 1.47 14.92 -16.60
CA PHE A 37 1.53 13.97 -15.50
C PHE A 37 0.50 12.85 -15.67
N SER A 38 0.82 11.71 -15.06
CA SER A 38 -0.10 10.60 -14.85
C SER A 38 -0.13 10.24 -13.39
N MET A 39 -1.33 9.96 -12.89
CA MET A 39 -1.55 9.55 -11.51
C MET A 39 -2.08 8.13 -11.49
N GLN A 40 -1.28 7.22 -10.95
CA GLN A 40 -1.64 5.82 -10.76
C GLN A 40 -1.97 5.60 -9.29
N ARG A 41 -3.15 5.03 -9.02
CA ARG A 41 -3.57 4.65 -7.67
C ARG A 41 -3.78 3.15 -7.63
N CYS A 42 -3.20 2.50 -6.64
CA CYS A 42 -3.35 1.07 -6.41
C CYS A 42 -3.77 0.85 -4.95
N LYS A 43 -4.87 0.13 -4.75
CA LYS A 43 -5.21 -0.46 -3.45
C LYS A 43 -4.39 -1.74 -3.31
N PHE A 44 -3.73 -1.91 -2.18
CA PHE A 44 -3.07 -3.16 -1.86
C PHE A 44 -3.64 -3.75 -0.58
N SER A 45 -3.57 -5.07 -0.48
CA SER A 45 -3.87 -5.83 0.71
C SER A 45 -2.75 -6.86 0.89
N THR A 46 -2.27 -7.03 2.11
CA THR A 46 -1.31 -8.07 2.47
C THR A 46 -1.71 -8.73 3.77
N THR A 47 -1.40 -10.01 3.91
CA THR A 47 -1.63 -10.76 5.14
C THR A 47 -0.29 -11.05 5.78
N VAL A 48 -0.15 -10.65 7.04
CA VAL A 48 0.99 -11.02 7.89
C VAL A 48 0.55 -12.16 8.78
N THR A 49 1.32 -13.24 8.79
CA THR A 49 1.08 -14.39 9.67
C THR A 49 2.10 -14.38 10.79
N PHE A 50 1.61 -14.37 12.02
CA PHE A 50 2.39 -14.63 13.22
C PHE A 50 2.23 -16.11 13.56
N ASP A 51 3.35 -16.82 13.63
CA ASP A 51 3.38 -18.22 13.99
C ASP A 51 4.34 -18.42 15.18
N GLY A 52 3.79 -18.83 16.33
CA GLY A 52 4.57 -19.12 17.51
C GLY A 52 3.82 -18.99 18.83
N TRP A 53 4.59 -18.83 19.90
CA TRP A 53 4.13 -18.83 21.29
C TRP A 53 4.74 -17.67 22.06
N PHE A 54 3.93 -17.04 22.92
CA PHE A 54 4.41 -16.08 23.92
C PHE A 54 4.62 -16.83 25.23
N ALA A 55 5.82 -16.72 25.80
CA ALA A 55 6.14 -17.28 27.10
C ALA A 55 6.10 -16.18 28.17
N TYR A 56 5.52 -16.50 29.34
CA TYR A 56 5.51 -15.59 30.49
C TYR A 56 5.66 -16.35 31.80
N HIS A 57 6.22 -15.66 32.79
CA HIS A 57 6.40 -16.17 34.14
C HIS A 57 5.45 -15.43 35.07
N THR A 58 4.60 -16.16 35.78
CA THR A 58 3.75 -15.58 36.83
C THR A 58 4.48 -15.68 38.15
N LYS A 59 4.55 -14.55 38.86
CA LYS A 59 5.01 -14.49 40.25
C LYS A 59 3.88 -13.92 41.08
N ASN A 60 3.27 -14.75 41.92
CA ASN A 60 2.28 -14.29 42.89
C ASN A 60 2.98 -14.07 44.24
N GLU A 61 3.15 -12.80 44.63
CA GLU A 61 3.85 -12.42 45.85
C GLU A 61 3.14 -12.88 47.13
N THR A 62 1.84 -13.17 47.06
CA THR A 62 1.01 -13.55 48.22
C THR A 62 0.84 -15.07 48.36
N SER A 63 0.72 -15.80 47.24
CA SER A 63 0.48 -17.26 47.26
C SER A 63 1.75 -18.11 47.12
N GLY A 64 2.92 -17.50 46.92
CA GLY A 64 4.20 -18.21 46.75
C GLY A 64 4.26 -19.12 45.52
N THR A 65 3.27 -19.04 44.62
CA THR A 65 3.16 -19.89 43.45
C THR A 65 3.83 -19.20 42.26
N ASN A 66 4.85 -19.86 41.70
CA ASN A 66 5.56 -19.43 40.50
C ASN A 66 5.28 -20.44 39.38
N GLY A 67 4.97 -19.94 38.19
CA GLY A 67 4.64 -20.78 37.04
C GLY A 67 5.20 -20.20 35.75
N TYR A 68 5.79 -21.07 34.91
CA TYR A 68 6.07 -20.75 33.51
C TYR A 68 4.89 -21.17 32.66
N HIS A 69 4.42 -20.27 31.83
CA HIS A 69 3.28 -20.48 30.95
C HIS A 69 3.63 -20.08 29.53
N SER A 70 2.94 -20.70 28.57
CA SER A 70 3.01 -20.34 27.16
C SER A 70 1.60 -20.19 26.61
N VAL A 71 1.38 -19.18 25.77
CA VAL A 71 0.13 -18.97 25.06
C VAL A 71 0.43 -18.86 23.57
N GLY A 72 -0.30 -19.63 22.75
CA GLY A 72 -0.12 -19.63 21.30
C GLY A 72 -0.60 -18.30 20.72
N ALA A 73 0.09 -17.78 19.70
CA ALA A 73 -0.24 -16.48 19.12
C ALA A 73 -1.70 -16.41 18.63
N GLY A 74 -2.28 -17.52 18.20
CA GLY A 74 -3.68 -17.61 17.78
C GLY A 74 -4.68 -17.27 18.89
N HIS A 75 -4.30 -17.41 20.17
CA HIS A 75 -5.15 -17.02 21.30
C HIS A 75 -5.23 -15.51 21.54
N LEU A 76 -4.44 -14.71 20.80
CA LEU A 76 -4.52 -13.25 20.79
C LEU A 76 -5.51 -12.72 19.74
N ALA A 77 -6.32 -13.59 19.14
CA ALA A 77 -7.29 -13.19 18.13
C ALA A 77 -8.31 -12.18 18.67
N ASN A 78 -8.53 -11.14 17.89
CA ASN A 78 -9.44 -10.04 18.19
C ASN A 78 -9.92 -9.46 16.86
N SER A 79 -11.17 -9.76 16.51
CA SER A 79 -11.77 -9.34 15.24
C SER A 79 -11.86 -7.82 15.10
N SER A 80 -12.12 -7.09 16.19
CA SER A 80 -12.12 -5.62 16.22
C SER A 80 -10.74 -5.02 15.91
N ALA A 81 -9.67 -5.79 16.15
CA ALA A 81 -8.30 -5.43 15.81
C ALA A 81 -7.80 -6.07 14.51
N ARG A 82 -8.68 -6.72 13.72
CA ARG A 82 -8.33 -7.45 12.48
C ARG A 82 -7.33 -8.59 12.68
N LEU A 83 -7.26 -9.13 13.90
CA LEU A 83 -6.45 -10.29 14.24
C LEU A 83 -7.32 -11.54 14.20
N VAL A 84 -7.04 -12.44 13.26
CA VAL A 84 -7.86 -13.62 12.97
C VAL A 84 -7.07 -14.89 13.31
N LYS A 85 -7.63 -15.73 14.20
CA LYS A 85 -7.05 -17.03 14.54
C LYS A 85 -7.10 -17.94 13.31
N THR A 86 -5.97 -18.51 12.94
CA THR A 86 -5.88 -19.54 11.88
C THR A 86 -5.39 -20.90 12.41
N GLY A 87 -4.81 -20.92 13.60
CA GLY A 87 -4.45 -22.11 14.36
C GLY A 87 -4.17 -21.73 15.81
N ASP A 88 -3.83 -22.68 16.69
CA ASP A 88 -3.53 -22.35 18.10
C ASP A 88 -2.27 -21.48 18.23
N HIS A 89 -1.24 -21.77 17.45
CA HIS A 89 0.00 -21.00 17.38
C HIS A 89 0.00 -19.95 16.25
N ALA A 90 -1.06 -19.88 15.43
CA ALA A 90 -1.06 -19.07 14.21
C ALA A 90 -2.16 -17.99 14.21
N LEU A 91 -1.75 -16.77 13.88
CA LEU A 91 -2.59 -15.58 13.86
C LEU A 91 -2.32 -14.75 12.60
N ASN A 92 -3.38 -14.43 11.85
CA ASN A 92 -3.29 -13.55 10.69
C ASN A 92 -3.69 -12.12 11.05
N TYR A 93 -2.97 -11.17 10.46
CA TYR A 93 -3.32 -9.75 10.45
C TYR A 93 -3.33 -9.24 9.01
N THR A 94 -4.47 -8.73 8.57
CA THR A 94 -4.56 -8.10 7.24
C THR A 94 -4.15 -6.64 7.34
N ILE A 95 -3.33 -6.18 6.41
CA ILE A 95 -2.96 -4.78 6.20
C ILE A 95 -3.55 -4.37 4.86
N ASP A 96 -4.35 -3.31 4.86
CA ASP A 96 -4.84 -2.69 3.63
C ASP A 96 -4.22 -1.31 3.51
N GLY A 97 -3.92 -0.89 2.29
CA GLY A 97 -3.37 0.44 2.05
C GLY A 97 -3.63 0.93 0.64
N ASN A 98 -3.31 2.20 0.43
CA ASN A 98 -3.37 2.85 -0.86
C ASN A 98 -1.98 3.35 -1.23
N TYR A 99 -1.50 2.97 -2.40
CA TYR A 99 -0.33 3.54 -3.03
C TYR A 99 -0.75 4.50 -4.13
N THR A 100 -0.28 5.74 -4.08
CA THR A 100 -0.47 6.72 -5.15
C THR A 100 0.88 7.11 -5.71
N GLN A 101 1.07 6.92 -7.01
CA GLN A 101 2.23 7.37 -7.75
C GLN A 101 1.84 8.48 -8.70
N VAL A 102 2.59 9.58 -8.67
CA VAL A 102 2.48 10.67 -9.64
C VAL A 102 3.75 10.66 -10.47
N ILE A 103 3.59 10.51 -11.78
CA ILE A 103 4.69 10.42 -12.73
C ILE A 103 4.59 11.63 -13.65
N PHE A 104 5.67 12.42 -13.72
CA PHE A 104 5.80 13.55 -14.65
C PHE A 104 6.59 13.13 -15.89
N PHE A 105 6.16 13.60 -17.05
CA PHE A 105 6.82 13.33 -18.33
C PHE A 105 6.76 14.54 -19.27
N VAL A 106 7.76 14.65 -20.14
CA VAL A 106 7.73 15.57 -21.28
C VAL A 106 7.02 14.85 -22.42
N SER A 107 5.99 15.45 -22.99
CA SER A 107 5.34 14.87 -24.17
C SER A 107 6.27 14.96 -25.38
N THR A 108 6.60 13.83 -25.99
CA THR A 108 7.27 13.79 -27.30
C THR A 108 6.26 13.85 -28.46
N PHE A 109 4.96 13.93 -28.18
CA PHE A 109 3.93 14.01 -29.21
C PHE A 109 3.90 15.41 -29.85
N LYS A 110 4.44 15.50 -31.08
CA LYS A 110 4.03 16.53 -32.04
C LYS A 110 2.72 16.08 -32.67
N ALA A 111 1.60 16.66 -32.27
CA ALA A 111 0.38 16.56 -33.06
C ALA A 111 0.55 17.47 -34.29
N THR A 112 0.82 16.90 -35.45
CA THR A 112 0.68 17.63 -36.71
C THR A 112 -0.79 17.55 -37.12
N LEU A 113 -1.44 18.72 -37.18
CA LEU A 113 -2.78 18.85 -37.74
C LEU A 113 -2.65 18.59 -39.24
N ILE A 114 -3.17 17.46 -39.73
CA ILE A 114 -3.32 17.23 -41.17
C ILE A 114 -4.65 17.87 -41.54
N GLY A 115 -4.56 18.94 -42.35
CA GLY A 115 -5.71 19.66 -42.91
C GLY A 115 -6.39 18.89 -44.04
#